data_AF-A0A2S2P9T4-F1
#
_entry.id   AF-A0A2S2P9T4-F1
#
_cell.length_a   1.000
_cell.length_b   1.000
_cell.length_c   1.000
_cell.angle_alpha   90.00
_cell.angle_beta   90.00
_cell.angle_gamma   90.00
#
_symmetry.space_group_name_H-M   'P 1'
#
loop_
_entity.id
_entity.type
_entity.pdbx_description
1 polymer ?
#
loop_
_entity_poly.entity_id
_entity_poly.type
_entity_poly.pdbx_seq_one_letter_code
_entity_poly.pdbx_strand_id
1 'polypeptide(L)'
;MVILAAGYKLIRSYKTDANEKDKLNDITHLVFLIHGIGHKIDNKKIIKNTSQFRDCVKWIKHKYFQGTEQRAEFFPVDWRSQCSFDGGLVEQITPLNLKNIRQILNSSAMDIMYYTSPIYGREIQNSLANELNRLHSEFVERHPHHDFKVSIMAHSLGSVISYDIITGWEPF
;
A
#
# COMPACT_ATOMS: atom_id res chain seq x y z
N MET A 1 -34.49 27.76 -42.10
CA MET A 1 -34.77 26.53 -41.34
C MET A 1 -33.43 25.88 -41.02
N VAL A 2 -32.94 26.06 -39.79
CA VAL A 2 -31.62 25.55 -39.35
C VAL A 2 -31.79 24.09 -38.95
N ILE A 3 -31.04 23.20 -39.58
CA ILE A 3 -31.00 21.77 -39.26
C ILE A 3 -30.23 21.62 -37.94
N LEU A 4 -30.93 21.19 -36.89
CA LEU A 4 -30.33 20.91 -35.59
C LEU A 4 -29.38 19.70 -35.71
N ALA A 5 -28.19 19.84 -35.13
CA ALA A 5 -27.17 18.80 -35.05
C ALA A 5 -27.74 17.51 -34.44
N ALA A 6 -27.46 16.39 -35.10
CA ALA A 6 -27.86 15.06 -34.65
C ALA A 6 -27.33 14.79 -33.23
N GLY A 7 -28.24 14.66 -32.26
CA GLY A 7 -27.90 14.18 -30.92
C GLY A 7 -27.50 12.70 -30.98
N TYR A 8 -26.36 12.34 -30.42
CA TYR A 8 -25.94 10.94 -30.31
C TYR A 8 -26.66 10.26 -29.14
N LYS A 9 -27.24 9.09 -29.39
CA LYS A 9 -27.86 8.25 -28.36
C LYS A 9 -26.78 7.75 -27.39
N LEU A 10 -26.84 8.19 -26.14
CA LEU A 10 -26.03 7.64 -25.06
C LEU A 10 -26.58 6.25 -24.72
N ILE A 11 -25.71 5.23 -24.78
CA ILE A 11 -26.04 3.86 -24.38
C ILE A 11 -25.27 3.57 -23.09
N ARG A 12 -25.97 3.15 -22.03
CA ARG A 12 -25.38 2.75 -20.74
C ARG A 12 -24.89 1.29 -20.74
N SER A 13 -24.45 0.80 -21.90
CA SER A 13 -24.01 -0.59 -22.11
C SER A 13 -22.83 -0.63 -23.06
N TYR A 14 -22.06 -1.72 -23.01
CA TYR A 14 -21.04 -1.99 -24.02
C TYR A 14 -21.68 -2.17 -25.40
N LYS A 15 -20.98 -1.71 -26.44
CA LYS A 15 -21.49 -1.75 -27.83
C LYS A 15 -21.43 -3.15 -28.44
N THR A 16 -20.64 -4.04 -27.85
CA THR A 16 -20.35 -5.39 -28.31
C THR A 16 -20.40 -6.34 -27.13
N ASP A 17 -20.78 -7.57 -27.39
CA ASP A 17 -20.73 -8.64 -26.38
C ASP A 17 -19.28 -8.92 -26.01
N ALA A 18 -19.06 -9.19 -24.72
CA ALA A 18 -17.76 -9.58 -24.21
C ALA A 18 -17.44 -11.01 -24.64
N ASN A 19 -16.18 -11.27 -24.97
CA ASN A 19 -15.65 -12.61 -25.26
C ASN A 19 -14.44 -12.90 -24.35
N GLU A 20 -13.97 -14.15 -24.34
CA GLU A 20 -12.86 -14.57 -23.46
C GLU A 20 -11.57 -13.77 -23.66
N LYS A 21 -11.33 -13.23 -24.86
CA LYS A 21 -10.13 -12.41 -25.16
C LYS A 21 -10.18 -11.02 -24.53
N ASP A 22 -11.35 -10.58 -24.04
CA ASP A 22 -11.49 -9.32 -23.31
C ASP A 22 -11.01 -9.45 -21.85
N LYS A 23 -10.77 -10.68 -21.37
CA LYS A 23 -10.23 -10.93 -20.03
C LYS A 23 -8.77 -10.45 -19.98
N LEU A 24 -8.41 -9.78 -18.89
CA LEU A 24 -7.01 -9.52 -18.56
C LEU A 24 -6.28 -10.84 -18.26
N ASN A 25 -4.99 -10.89 -18.57
CA ASN A 25 -4.15 -12.00 -18.16
C ASN A 25 -4.24 -12.25 -16.65
N ASP A 26 -4.04 -13.50 -16.27
CA ASP A 26 -4.01 -13.90 -14.87
C ASP A 26 -2.83 -13.26 -14.14
N ILE A 27 -2.99 -13.07 -12.83
CA ILE A 27 -2.03 -12.34 -12.01
C ILE A 27 -0.84 -13.24 -11.74
N THR A 28 0.30 -12.92 -12.33
CA THR A 28 1.52 -13.73 -12.16
C THR A 28 2.33 -13.33 -10.92
N HIS A 29 2.15 -12.11 -10.42
CA HIS A 29 2.94 -11.55 -9.32
C HIS A 29 2.07 -10.68 -8.40
N LEU A 30 2.15 -10.93 -7.10
CA LEU A 30 1.58 -10.11 -6.05
C LEU A 30 2.70 -9.31 -5.38
N VAL A 31 2.53 -7.99 -5.27
CA VAL A 31 3.52 -7.08 -4.68
C VAL A 31 2.89 -6.30 -3.55
N PHE A 32 3.42 -6.47 -2.34
CA PHE A 32 3.03 -5.71 -1.16
C PHE A 32 3.86 -4.43 -1.04
N LEU A 33 3.21 -3.26 -1.01
CA LEU A 33 3.86 -1.97 -0.81
C LEU A 33 3.74 -1.53 0.64
N ILE A 34 4.86 -1.57 1.35
CA ILE A 34 4.96 -1.24 2.76
C ILE A 34 5.51 0.18 2.89
N HIS A 35 4.68 1.08 3.43
CA HIS A 35 5.08 2.46 3.63
C HIS A 35 6.08 2.60 4.79
N GLY A 36 6.83 3.70 4.75
CA GLY A 36 7.67 4.15 5.86
C GLY A 36 6.91 4.99 6.88
N ILE A 37 7.66 5.79 7.64
CA ILE A 37 7.12 6.65 8.71
C ILE A 37 6.33 7.84 8.17
N GLY A 38 5.40 8.38 8.98
CA GLY A 38 4.77 9.69 8.72
C GLY A 38 3.46 9.60 7.94
N HIS A 39 2.88 8.40 7.89
CA HIS A 39 1.58 8.16 7.29
C HIS A 39 0.41 8.74 8.12
N LYS A 40 0.66 9.07 9.39
CA LYS A 40 -0.31 9.63 10.37
C LYS A 40 -1.07 10.89 9.89
N ILE A 41 -0.54 11.59 8.88
CA ILE A 41 -1.13 12.84 8.37
C ILE A 41 -2.20 12.58 7.29
N ASP A 42 -2.19 11.42 6.62
CA ASP A 42 -3.23 11.07 5.65
C ASP A 42 -3.16 9.57 5.28
N ASN A 43 -4.07 8.76 5.85
CA ASN A 43 -4.17 7.33 5.54
C ASN A 43 -4.31 7.03 4.03
N LYS A 44 -4.71 8.03 3.22
CA LYS A 44 -4.80 7.92 1.76
C LYS A 44 -3.44 8.01 1.05
N LYS A 45 -2.35 8.40 1.72
CA LYS A 45 -1.03 8.51 1.10
C LYS A 45 -0.49 7.19 0.56
N ILE A 46 -0.52 6.09 1.30
CA ILE A 46 -0.05 4.79 0.80
C ILE A 46 -0.92 4.28 -0.35
N ILE A 47 -2.24 4.50 -0.28
CA ILE A 47 -3.16 4.16 -1.38
C ILE A 47 -2.81 4.97 -2.62
N LYS A 48 -2.62 6.29 -2.47
CA LYS A 48 -2.25 7.20 -3.56
C LYS A 48 -0.88 6.84 -4.14
N ASN A 49 0.12 6.61 -3.30
CA ASN A 49 1.47 6.22 -3.71
C ASN A 49 1.45 4.89 -4.44
N THR A 50 0.63 3.93 -3.99
CA THR A 50 0.45 2.64 -4.66
C THR A 50 -0.22 2.79 -6.02
N SER A 51 -1.20 3.70 -6.14
CA SER A 51 -1.82 4.02 -7.43
C SER A 51 -0.80 4.63 -8.40
N GLN A 52 -0.01 5.61 -7.94
CA GLN A 52 1.04 6.22 -8.76
C GLN A 52 2.10 5.19 -9.17
N PHE A 53 2.47 4.29 -8.28
CA PHE A 53 3.40 3.21 -8.57
C PHE A 53 2.83 2.25 -9.64
N ARG A 54 1.55 1.87 -9.54
CA ARG A 54 0.85 1.10 -10.58
C ARG A 54 0.92 1.79 -11.94
N ASP A 55 0.67 3.09 -11.99
CA ASP A 55 0.70 3.86 -13.24
C ASP A 55 2.11 3.87 -13.84
N CYS A 56 3.15 4.05 -13.01
CA CYS A 56 4.54 3.96 -13.44
C CYS A 56 4.88 2.57 -13.98
N VAL A 57 4.54 1.49 -13.27
CA VAL A 57 4.81 0.12 -13.72
C VAL A 57 4.06 -0.18 -15.02
N LYS A 58 2.80 0.27 -15.14
CA LYS A 58 2.01 0.11 -16.37
C LYS A 58 2.68 0.82 -17.55
N TRP A 59 3.16 2.04 -17.34
CA TRP A 59 3.91 2.78 -18.36
C TRP A 59 5.22 2.08 -18.76
N ILE A 60 6.00 1.60 -17.78
CA ILE A 60 7.24 0.84 -18.03
C ILE A 60 6.94 -0.43 -18.82
N LYS A 61 5.92 -1.21 -18.41
CA LYS A 61 5.49 -2.42 -19.12
C LYS A 61 5.16 -2.12 -20.57
N HIS A 62 4.35 -1.10 -20.83
CA HIS A 62 3.96 -0.72 -22.19
C HIS A 62 5.15 -0.25 -23.05
N LYS A 63 6.13 0.44 -22.44
CA LYS A 63 7.26 1.00 -23.17
C LYS A 63 8.38 -0.01 -23.45
N TYR A 64 8.69 -0.87 -22.49
CA TYR A 64 9.90 -1.71 -22.52
C TYR A 64 9.63 -3.22 -22.53
N PHE A 65 8.41 -3.66 -22.17
CA PHE A 65 8.07 -5.07 -22.03
C PHE A 65 6.83 -5.43 -22.87
N GLN A 66 6.76 -4.92 -24.09
CA GLN A 66 5.67 -5.24 -25.02
C GLN A 66 5.63 -6.76 -25.29
N GLY A 67 4.43 -7.33 -25.30
CA GLY A 67 4.23 -8.77 -25.51
C GLY A 67 4.39 -9.64 -24.25
N THR A 68 4.76 -9.08 -23.08
CA THR A 68 4.75 -9.87 -21.84
C THR A 68 3.33 -10.15 -21.36
N GLU A 69 3.05 -11.44 -21.14
CA GLU A 69 1.80 -11.86 -20.52
C GLU A 69 1.78 -11.64 -19.00
N GLN A 70 2.94 -11.35 -18.40
CA GLN A 70 3.07 -11.14 -16.97
C GLN A 70 2.24 -9.95 -16.48
N ARG A 71 1.47 -10.18 -15.43
CA ARG A 71 0.69 -9.15 -14.73
C ARG A 71 1.08 -9.14 -13.26
N ALA A 72 1.40 -7.95 -12.76
CA ALA A 72 1.70 -7.71 -11.36
C ALA A 72 0.56 -6.90 -10.73
N GLU A 73 0.12 -7.30 -9.54
CA GLU A 73 -0.82 -6.57 -8.71
C GLU A 73 -0.14 -5.98 -7.49
N PHE A 74 -0.58 -4.79 -7.08
CA PHE A 74 0.11 -3.97 -6.08
C PHE A 74 -0.85 -3.58 -4.97
N PHE A 75 -0.56 -4.08 -3.76
CA PHE A 75 -1.39 -3.91 -2.58
C PHE A 75 -0.72 -2.95 -1.60
N PRO A 76 -1.39 -1.84 -1.22
CA PRO A 76 -0.90 -1.00 -0.14
C PRO A 76 -1.02 -1.77 1.19
N VAL A 77 0.04 -1.73 2.00
CA VAL A 77 0.05 -2.33 3.34
C VAL A 77 0.04 -1.23 4.37
N ASP A 78 -1.10 -1.06 5.05
CA ASP A 78 -1.27 -0.09 6.14
C ASP A 78 -1.09 -0.78 7.49
N TRP A 79 0.17 -1.01 7.85
CA TRP A 79 0.54 -1.63 9.12
C TRP A 79 0.35 -0.69 10.31
N ARG A 80 0.23 0.61 10.09
CA ARG A 80 0.22 1.59 11.19
C ARG A 80 -1.17 1.83 11.76
N SER A 81 -2.22 1.63 10.95
CA SER A 81 -3.62 1.82 11.34
C SER A 81 -4.07 0.96 12.52
N GLN A 82 -3.50 -0.25 12.67
CA GLN A 82 -3.84 -1.16 13.77
C GLN A 82 -3.05 -0.90 15.06
N CYS A 83 -1.98 -0.10 14.99
CA CYS A 83 -1.18 0.26 16.17
C CYS A 83 -1.84 1.43 16.93
N SER A 84 -2.33 1.17 18.12
CA SER A 84 -2.97 2.19 18.97
C SER A 84 -1.92 2.97 19.78
N PHE A 85 -0.97 3.63 19.11
CA PHE A 85 -0.04 4.54 19.78
C PHE A 85 -0.68 5.91 19.98
N ASP A 86 -1.71 5.96 20.80
CA ASP A 86 -2.29 7.21 21.25
C ASP A 86 -2.61 7.15 22.74
N GLY A 87 -1.79 7.85 23.51
CA GLY A 87 -2.05 8.12 24.91
C GLY A 87 -1.77 9.57 25.25
N GLY A 88 -1.81 10.50 24.29
CA GLY A 88 -1.63 11.94 24.57
C GLY A 88 -0.30 12.34 25.25
N LEU A 89 0.61 11.41 25.51
CA LEU A 89 1.78 11.61 26.37
C LEU A 89 2.75 12.62 25.75
N VAL A 90 2.93 12.53 24.43
CA VAL A 90 3.78 13.47 23.67
C VAL A 90 3.14 14.87 23.60
N GLU A 91 1.81 14.97 23.53
CA GLU A 91 1.12 16.27 23.62
C GLU A 91 1.21 16.87 25.02
N GLN A 92 1.21 16.04 26.07
CA GLN A 92 1.33 16.48 27.46
C GLN A 92 2.75 16.96 27.81
N ILE A 93 3.80 16.40 27.21
CA ILE A 93 5.20 16.76 27.53
C ILE A 93 5.82 17.76 26.56
N THR A 94 5.23 18.04 25.39
CA THR A 94 5.83 18.96 24.39
C THR A 94 5.49 20.41 24.72
N PRO A 95 6.46 21.26 25.11
CA PRO A 95 6.22 22.67 25.44
C PRO A 95 5.54 23.42 24.29
N LEU A 96 4.59 24.30 24.62
CA LEU A 96 3.75 25.06 23.67
C LEU A 96 4.55 25.90 22.65
N ASN A 97 5.80 26.20 22.99
CA ASN A 97 6.65 27.19 22.34
C ASN A 97 7.41 26.60 21.14
N LEU A 98 7.41 25.27 20.94
CA LEU A 98 8.32 24.58 20.01
C LEU A 98 7.56 23.93 18.85
N LYS A 99 6.86 24.76 18.05
CA LYS A 99 6.07 24.31 16.88
C LYS A 99 6.86 23.46 15.88
N ASN A 100 8.14 23.77 15.66
CA ASN A 100 8.99 23.05 14.70
C ASN A 100 9.38 21.65 15.21
N ILE A 101 9.68 21.51 16.50
CA ILE A 101 9.95 20.22 17.14
C ILE A 101 8.67 19.39 17.19
N ARG A 102 7.52 20.02 17.46
CA ARG A 102 6.21 19.37 17.38
C ARG A 102 5.92 18.84 15.97
N GLN A 103 6.25 19.58 14.92
CA GLN A 103 6.11 19.10 13.55
C GLN A 103 7.04 17.92 13.25
N ILE A 104 8.29 17.91 13.73
CA ILE A 104 9.24 16.79 13.54
C ILE A 104 8.83 15.55 14.35
N LEU A 105 8.44 15.74 15.62
CA LEU A 105 7.97 14.68 16.51
C LEU A 105 6.66 14.07 15.99
N ASN A 106 5.70 14.91 15.56
CA ASN A 106 4.41 14.44 15.02
C ASN A 106 4.51 13.83 13.61
N SER A 107 5.49 14.23 12.80
CA SER A 107 5.60 13.76 11.41
C SER A 107 6.54 12.58 11.22
N SER A 108 7.57 12.35 12.06
CA SER A 108 8.53 11.27 11.78
C SER A 108 9.34 10.69 12.95
N ALA A 109 9.59 11.40 14.04
CA ALA A 109 10.48 10.85 15.08
C ALA A 109 9.78 9.80 15.97
N MET A 110 8.46 9.91 16.18
CA MET A 110 7.74 9.01 17.10
C MET A 110 7.71 7.56 16.66
N ASP A 111 7.46 7.25 15.38
CA ASP A 111 7.42 5.85 14.94
C ASP A 111 8.82 5.19 15.03
N ILE A 112 9.91 5.95 14.90
CA ILE A 112 11.27 5.45 15.21
C ILE A 112 11.38 5.17 16.70
N MET A 113 11.01 6.13 17.55
CA MET A 113 11.09 5.97 19.00
C MET A 113 10.26 4.77 19.48
N TYR A 114 9.05 4.60 18.94
CA TYR A 114 8.22 3.42 19.21
C TYR A 114 8.90 2.14 18.72
N TYR A 115 9.42 2.10 17.49
CA TYR A 115 10.09 0.88 17.00
C TYR A 115 11.34 0.52 17.81
N THR A 116 12.12 1.51 18.27
CA THR A 116 13.28 1.30 19.14
C THR A 116 12.91 0.94 20.58
N SER A 117 11.63 1.06 20.95
CA SER A 117 11.16 0.65 22.27
C SER A 117 10.83 -0.84 22.28
N PRO A 118 11.42 -1.64 23.19
CA PRO A 118 11.10 -3.05 23.42
C PRO A 118 9.62 -3.41 23.33
N ILE A 119 8.78 -2.61 24.00
CA ILE A 119 7.35 -2.86 24.16
C ILE A 119 6.60 -2.63 22.84
N TYR A 120 6.93 -1.57 22.12
CA TYR A 120 6.19 -1.15 20.93
C TYR A 120 6.76 -1.76 19.63
N GLY A 121 8.05 -2.10 19.60
CA GLY A 121 8.68 -2.75 18.43
C GLY A 121 7.99 -4.05 18.05
N ARG A 122 7.69 -4.90 19.05
CA ARG A 122 6.96 -6.16 18.84
C ARG A 122 5.53 -5.93 18.34
N GLU A 123 4.83 -4.93 18.88
CA GLU A 123 3.48 -4.57 18.44
C GLU A 123 3.49 -4.12 16.96
N ILE A 124 4.48 -3.31 16.56
CA ILE A 124 4.65 -2.86 15.18
C ILE A 124 4.92 -4.04 14.23
N GLN A 125 5.83 -4.94 14.60
CA GLN A 125 6.12 -6.14 13.79
C GLN A 125 4.88 -7.02 13.63
N ASN A 126 4.17 -7.29 14.73
CA ASN A 126 2.93 -8.08 14.70
C ASN A 126 1.86 -7.43 13.83
N SER A 127 1.72 -6.10 13.92
CA SER A 127 0.76 -5.35 13.10
C SER A 127 1.06 -5.50 11.60
N LEU A 128 2.33 -5.34 11.20
CA LEU A 128 2.72 -5.52 9.81
C LEU A 128 2.56 -6.97 9.33
N ALA A 129 2.98 -7.94 10.14
CA ALA A 129 2.86 -9.37 9.81
C ALA A 129 1.39 -9.77 9.65
N ASN A 130 0.51 -9.35 10.56
CA ASN A 130 -0.91 -9.63 10.52
C ASN A 130 -1.57 -9.02 9.27
N GLU A 131 -1.24 -7.78 8.93
CA GLU A 131 -1.80 -7.13 7.75
C GLU A 131 -1.33 -7.79 6.44
N LEU A 132 -0.05 -8.17 6.35
CA LEU A 132 0.47 -8.95 5.21
C LEU A 132 -0.28 -10.29 5.07
N ASN A 133 -0.45 -11.03 6.17
CA ASN A 133 -1.14 -12.31 6.18
C ASN A 133 -2.62 -12.18 5.81
N ARG A 134 -3.31 -11.14 6.32
CA ARG A 134 -4.71 -10.84 5.98
C ARG A 134 -4.85 -10.58 4.48
N LEU A 135 -4.05 -9.66 3.93
CA LEU A 135 -4.10 -9.31 2.51
C LEU A 135 -3.75 -10.50 1.61
N HIS A 136 -2.75 -11.29 1.99
CA HIS A 136 -2.38 -12.51 1.27
C HIS A 136 -3.51 -13.53 1.27
N SER A 137 -4.10 -13.81 2.44
CA SER A 137 -5.19 -14.78 2.59
C SER A 137 -6.42 -14.40 1.77
N GLU A 138 -6.85 -13.14 1.85
CA GLU A 138 -7.95 -12.62 1.03
C GLU A 138 -7.65 -12.68 -0.46
N PHE A 139 -6.38 -12.52 -0.86
CA PHE A 139 -5.98 -12.60 -2.27
C PHE A 139 -6.04 -14.04 -2.78
N VAL A 140 -5.53 -15.01 -2.00
CA VAL A 140 -5.57 -16.44 -2.33
C VAL A 140 -7.02 -16.94 -2.42
N GLU A 141 -7.88 -16.54 -1.48
CA GLU A 141 -9.31 -16.91 -1.49
C GLU A 141 -10.00 -16.49 -2.79
N ARG A 142 -9.63 -15.33 -3.34
CA ARG A 142 -10.18 -14.80 -4.60
C ARG A 142 -9.56 -15.40 -5.86
N HIS A 143 -8.41 -16.07 -5.75
CA HIS A 143 -7.69 -16.66 -6.88
C HIS A 143 -7.32 -18.13 -6.56
N PRO A 144 -8.31 -19.01 -6.36
CA PRO A 144 -8.06 -20.41 -6.04
C PRO A 144 -7.36 -21.11 -7.23
N HIS A 145 -6.43 -22.01 -6.92
CA HIS A 145 -5.69 -22.81 -7.91
C HIS A 145 -4.76 -22.04 -8.86
N HIS A 146 -4.41 -20.80 -8.52
CA HIS A 146 -3.48 -19.99 -9.31
C HIS A 146 -2.15 -19.80 -8.59
N ASP A 147 -1.05 -20.19 -9.25
CA ASP A 147 0.29 -19.94 -8.73
C ASP A 147 0.76 -18.53 -9.12
N PHE A 148 1.23 -17.78 -8.13
CA PHE A 148 1.79 -16.45 -8.30
C PHE A 148 3.01 -16.26 -7.41
N LYS A 149 3.93 -15.40 -7.84
CA LYS A 149 5.05 -15.00 -6.98
C LYS A 149 4.64 -13.89 -6.04
N VAL A 150 5.25 -13.84 -4.86
CA VAL A 150 5.04 -12.77 -3.88
C VAL A 150 6.33 -11.98 -3.72
N SER A 151 6.22 -10.66 -3.78
CA SER A 151 7.32 -9.73 -3.51
C SER A 151 6.89 -8.67 -2.50
N ILE A 152 7.84 -8.23 -1.69
CA ILE A 152 7.67 -7.08 -0.80
C ILE A 152 8.48 -5.91 -1.34
N MET A 153 7.86 -4.74 -1.42
CA MET A 153 8.52 -3.47 -1.68
C MET A 153 8.28 -2.56 -0.49
N ALA A 154 9.34 -2.22 0.22
CA ALA A 154 9.26 -1.47 1.47
C ALA A 154 10.13 -0.22 1.42
N HIS A 155 9.67 0.85 2.06
CA HIS A 155 10.37 2.14 2.11
C HIS A 155 10.71 2.57 3.55
N SER A 156 11.92 3.10 3.76
CA SER A 156 12.36 3.68 5.04
C SER A 156 12.17 2.70 6.22
N LEU A 157 11.54 3.09 7.33
CA LEU A 157 11.30 2.18 8.47
C LEU A 157 10.53 0.93 8.07
N GLY A 158 9.63 1.02 7.08
CA GLY A 158 8.93 -0.15 6.55
C GLY A 158 9.91 -1.22 6.05
N SER A 159 11.05 -0.82 5.50
CA SER A 159 12.11 -1.74 5.06
C SER A 159 12.78 -2.46 6.23
N VAL A 160 13.03 -1.73 7.34
CA VAL A 160 13.64 -2.31 8.55
C VAL A 160 12.68 -3.31 9.19
N ILE A 161 11.43 -2.91 9.44
CA ILE A 161 10.41 -3.80 10.03
C ILE A 161 10.22 -5.05 9.16
N SER A 162 10.17 -4.88 7.83
CA SER A 162 10.04 -6.01 6.90
C SER A 162 11.24 -6.94 6.95
N TYR A 163 12.46 -6.40 7.00
CA TYR A 163 13.68 -7.19 7.11
C TYR A 163 13.70 -8.00 8.41
N ASP A 164 13.31 -7.36 9.51
CA ASP A 164 13.28 -8.00 10.82
C ASP A 164 12.26 -9.15 10.87
N ILE A 165 11.05 -8.95 10.32
CA ILE A 165 10.04 -10.02 10.19
C ILE A 165 10.58 -11.18 9.33
N ILE A 166 11.21 -10.89 8.18
CA ILE A 166 11.71 -11.91 7.25
C ILE A 166 12.86 -12.72 7.86
N THR A 167 13.72 -12.07 8.63
CA THR A 167 14.86 -12.73 9.29
C THR A 167 14.50 -13.39 10.63
N GLY A 168 13.28 -13.17 11.13
CA GLY A 168 12.85 -13.65 12.45
C GLY A 168 13.52 -12.90 13.60
N TRP A 169 13.95 -11.65 13.37
CA TRP A 169 14.54 -10.81 14.42
C TRP A 169 13.45 -10.23 15.33
N GLU A 170 13.54 -10.53 16.63
CA GLU A 170 12.67 -9.95 17.65
C GLU A 170 13.39 -8.79 18.38
N PRO A 171 12.76 -7.61 18.53
CA PRO A 171 13.22 -6.58 19.42
C PRO A 171 13.11 -7.11 20.86
N PHE A 172 14.21 -6.99 21.63
CA PHE A 172 14.33 -7.39 23.04
C PHE A 172 13.24 -6.79 23.92
#